data_AF-A0A7V3T7H7-F1
#
_entry.id   AF-A0A7V3T7H7-F1
#
_cell.length_a   1.000
_cell.length_b   1.000
_cell.length_c   1.000
_cell.angle_alpha   90.00
_cell.angle_beta   90.00
_cell.angle_gamma   90.00
#
_symmetry.space_group_name_H-M   'P 1'
#
loop_
_entity.id
_entity.type
_entity.pdbx_description
1 polymer ?
#
loop_
_entity_poly.entity_id
_entity_poly.type
_entity_poly.pdbx_seq_one_letter_code
_entity_poly.pdbx_strand_id
1 'polypeptide(L)'
;MKPVISLRDLEEMLRQGRDVRALPPDAILTPSARDFLRELESNGALKPRSSTGTAAAQPAQGAEAKPQPPAQPLSSKSPRAELEAFFHSAWCRELKEQMCDIGRRLWERAYVDGNGGNIAIRVGEDLALCTPTLVSKGFMKPEDMCLVDFEGNQLFGNKKRTSEILMHLQMMKAQPKDVASVHCHPPYATAFAVVGITPPTCVIPEYEVFVSVAVAPYRTPGTPEMAKLVADLVDKYNTILMGNHGVVTWSHNNVEEAYWRAEIIEAYCRTLMVAAHLGRPINTLTPQQLKDLLKIKECLGFVDPRYGLQECELCHNDDWRPGVTCQVPAKPETTVGYDPEAEALVQAITDEIMAQLK
;
A
#
# COMPACT_ATOMS: atom_id res chain seq x y z
N MET A 1 -37.80 14.73 7.32
CA MET A 1 -36.73 13.70 7.29
C MET A 1 -36.17 13.61 8.70
N LYS A 2 -35.94 12.40 9.22
CA LYS A 2 -35.28 12.23 10.52
C LYS A 2 -33.85 12.80 10.43
N PRO A 3 -33.41 13.65 11.37
CA PRO A 3 -32.06 14.22 11.32
C PRO A 3 -31.02 13.12 11.53
N VAL A 4 -30.03 13.03 10.64
CA VAL A 4 -28.91 12.10 10.79
C VAL A 4 -27.77 12.83 11.50
N ILE A 5 -27.27 12.27 12.61
CA ILE A 5 -26.20 12.85 13.42
C ILE A 5 -24.93 12.01 13.24
N SER A 6 -23.91 12.65 12.69
CA SER A 6 -22.58 12.08 12.49
C SER A 6 -21.67 12.31 13.70
N LEU A 7 -20.52 11.64 13.73
CA LEU A 7 -19.49 11.89 14.75
C LEU A 7 -19.06 13.36 14.77
N ARG A 8 -18.89 13.95 13.58
CA ARG A 8 -18.47 15.35 13.41
C ARG A 8 -19.47 16.33 14.01
N ASP A 9 -20.76 16.04 13.93
CA ASP A 9 -21.81 16.86 14.54
C ASP A 9 -21.73 16.86 16.07
N LEU A 10 -21.39 15.71 16.67
CA LEU A 10 -21.21 15.58 18.12
C LEU A 10 -19.93 16.27 18.61
N GLU A 11 -18.83 16.15 17.87
CA GLU A 11 -17.59 16.87 18.14
C GLU A 11 -17.78 18.39 18.06
N GLU A 12 -18.54 18.86 17.07
CA GLU A 12 -18.88 20.26 16.92
C GLU A 12 -19.79 20.76 18.05
N MET A 13 -20.75 19.95 18.51
CA MET A 13 -21.56 20.26 19.69
C MET A 13 -20.68 20.42 20.95
N LEU A 14 -19.72 19.51 21.17
CA LEU A 14 -18.78 19.64 22.30
C LEU A 14 -17.91 20.90 22.18
N ARG A 15 -17.41 21.21 20.98
CA ARG A 15 -16.61 22.41 20.72
C ARG A 15 -17.39 23.70 20.99
N GLN A 16 -18.71 23.68 20.76
CA GLN A 16 -19.62 24.78 21.04
C GLN A 16 -20.16 24.79 22.48
N GLY A 17 -19.72 23.86 23.34
CA GLY A 17 -20.19 23.74 24.72
C GLY A 17 -21.65 23.28 24.85
N ARG A 18 -22.21 22.69 23.79
CA ARG A 18 -23.59 22.16 23.76
C ARG A 18 -23.59 20.74 24.31
N ASP A 19 -24.65 20.39 25.05
CA ASP A 19 -24.82 19.03 25.57
C ASP A 19 -25.11 18.05 24.43
N VAL A 20 -24.21 17.08 24.26
CA VAL A 20 -24.33 15.98 23.29
C VAL A 20 -25.49 15.04 23.57
N ARG A 21 -26.18 15.17 24.71
CA ARG A 21 -27.43 14.45 25.02
C ARG A 21 -28.69 15.20 24.57
N ALA A 22 -28.58 16.48 24.25
CA ALA A 22 -29.71 17.29 23.78
C ALA A 22 -29.97 17.07 22.27
N LEU A 23 -30.00 15.79 21.85
CA LEU A 23 -30.30 15.40 20.48
C LEU A 23 -31.82 15.21 20.30
N PRO A 24 -32.37 15.48 19.10
CA PRO A 24 -33.76 15.17 18.80
C PRO A 24 -34.08 13.70 19.07
N PRO A 25 -35.21 13.36 19.70
CA PRO A 25 -35.55 11.98 20.08
C PRO A 25 -35.73 11.03 18.89
N ASP A 26 -35.89 11.57 17.67
CA ASP A 26 -36.04 10.83 16.41
C ASP A 26 -34.77 10.85 15.53
N ALA A 27 -33.64 11.34 16.05
CA ALA A 27 -32.38 11.40 15.33
C ALA A 27 -31.79 10.01 15.03
N ILE A 28 -31.26 9.84 13.82
CA ILE A 28 -30.54 8.63 13.40
C ILE A 28 -29.05 8.86 13.64
N LEU A 29 -28.46 8.09 14.56
CA LEU A 29 -27.02 8.14 14.82
C LEU A 29 -26.25 7.24 13.86
N THR A 30 -25.18 7.77 13.26
CA THR A 30 -24.17 6.94 12.59
C THR A 30 -23.49 5.97 13.58
N PRO A 31 -22.93 4.83 13.13
CA PRO A 31 -22.23 3.90 14.02
C PRO A 31 -21.14 4.57 14.86
N SER A 32 -20.28 5.37 14.23
CA SER A 32 -19.20 6.11 14.92
C SER A 32 -19.72 7.13 15.94
N ALA A 33 -20.85 7.81 15.66
CA ALA A 33 -21.48 8.70 16.63
C ALA A 33 -22.02 7.94 17.86
N ARG A 34 -22.54 6.73 17.65
CA ARG A 34 -23.03 5.86 18.72
C ARG A 34 -21.88 5.33 19.59
N ASP A 35 -20.78 4.94 18.97
CA ASP A 35 -19.59 4.45 19.67
C ASP A 35 -18.94 5.57 20.50
N PHE A 36 -18.84 6.78 19.93
CA PHE A 36 -18.35 7.97 20.64
C PHE A 36 -19.17 8.33 21.89
N LEU A 37 -20.51 8.26 21.81
CA LEU A 37 -21.37 8.49 22.98
C LEU A 37 -21.18 7.41 24.06
N ARG A 38 -21.01 6.14 23.67
CA ARG A 38 -20.72 5.03 24.60
C ARG A 38 -19.36 5.21 25.29
N GLU A 39 -18.36 5.68 24.55
CA GLU A 39 -17.04 5.97 25.12
C GLU A 39 -17.11 7.11 26.15
N LEU A 40 -17.84 8.20 25.86
CA LEU A 40 -18.06 9.30 26.81
C LEU A 40 -18.81 8.86 28.08
N GLU A 41 -19.73 7.91 27.97
CA GLU A 41 -20.42 7.30 29.12
C GLU A 41 -19.48 6.42 29.95
N SER A 42 -18.66 5.60 29.28
CA SER A 42 -17.71 4.69 29.91
C SER A 42 -16.57 5.42 30.64
N ASN A 43 -16.10 6.53 30.07
CA ASN A 43 -15.02 7.36 30.63
C ASN A 43 -15.48 8.30 31.75
N GLY A 44 -16.76 8.24 32.17
CA GLY A 44 -17.28 8.97 33.32
C GLY A 44 -17.41 10.49 33.12
N ALA A 45 -17.07 11.01 31.95
CA ALA A 45 -17.21 12.43 31.58
C ALA A 45 -18.68 12.92 31.59
N LEU A 46 -19.63 11.98 31.68
CA LEU A 46 -21.06 12.21 31.66
C LEU A 46 -21.76 11.96 33.02
N LYS A 47 -21.05 11.66 34.12
CA LYS A 47 -21.70 11.48 35.44
C LYS A 47 -21.95 12.81 36.17
N PRO A 48 -23.10 13.01 36.85
CA PRO A 48 -23.29 14.15 37.74
C PRO A 48 -22.36 14.03 38.94
N ARG A 49 -21.65 15.12 39.30
CA ARG A 49 -20.83 15.19 40.52
C ARG A 49 -21.71 15.09 41.76
N SER A 50 -21.67 13.96 42.46
CA SER A 50 -22.09 13.85 43.86
C SER A 50 -20.86 13.59 44.74
N SER A 51 -20.75 14.38 45.82
CA SER A 51 -19.67 14.34 46.81
C SER A 51 -19.73 13.11 47.71
N THR A 52 -18.56 12.77 48.26
CA THR A 52 -18.24 11.84 49.37
C THR A 52 -18.02 10.37 49.03
N GLY A 53 -16.85 9.85 49.46
CA GLY A 53 -16.51 8.43 49.46
C GLY A 53 -15.05 8.15 49.14
N THR A 54 -14.17 8.26 50.14
CA THR A 54 -12.78 7.77 50.09
C THR A 54 -12.76 6.25 49.94
N ALA A 55 -12.23 5.75 48.82
CA ALA A 55 -11.77 4.37 48.70
C ALA A 55 -10.39 4.37 48.04
N ALA A 56 -9.41 3.84 48.75
CA ALA A 56 -8.02 3.74 48.32
C ALA A 56 -7.94 2.82 47.08
N ALA A 57 -7.64 3.41 45.92
CA ALA A 57 -7.21 2.68 44.75
C ALA A 57 -5.71 2.41 44.87
N GLN A 58 -5.34 1.13 44.82
CA GLN A 58 -3.95 0.70 44.67
C GLN A 58 -3.39 1.31 43.37
N PRO A 59 -2.12 1.76 43.36
CA PRO A 59 -1.54 2.35 42.15
C PRO A 59 -1.45 1.27 41.07
N ALA A 60 -2.12 1.52 39.96
CA ALA A 60 -1.88 0.82 38.71
C ALA A 60 -0.37 0.90 38.41
N GLN A 61 0.26 -0.25 38.20
CA GLN A 61 1.64 -0.35 37.75
C GLN A 61 1.82 0.55 36.52
N GLY A 62 2.77 1.47 36.61
CA GLY A 62 2.96 2.56 35.66
C GLY A 62 3.04 2.04 34.24
N ALA A 63 2.16 2.55 33.38
CA ALA A 63 2.39 2.49 31.94
C ALA A 63 3.70 3.24 31.68
N GLU A 64 4.76 2.52 31.28
CA GLU A 64 5.99 3.16 30.81
C GLU A 64 5.62 4.16 29.71
N ALA A 65 6.00 5.42 29.91
CA ALA A 65 5.73 6.46 28.94
C ALA A 65 6.36 6.06 27.59
N LYS A 66 5.58 6.11 26.50
CA LYS A 66 6.09 5.80 25.16
C LYS A 66 7.35 6.63 24.89
N PRO A 67 8.43 6.02 24.34
CA PRO A 67 9.61 6.75 23.93
C PRO A 67 9.24 7.95 23.06
N GLN A 68 9.85 9.11 23.33
CA GLN A 68 9.58 10.33 22.59
C GLN A 68 10.69 10.65 21.59
N PRO A 69 10.35 11.28 20.45
CA PRO A 69 11.34 11.76 19.50
C PRO A 69 12.27 12.81 20.15
N PRO A 70 13.44 13.08 19.55
CA PRO A 70 14.34 14.13 20.01
C PRO A 70 13.61 15.48 20.13
N ALA A 71 13.89 16.22 21.21
CA ALA A 71 13.27 17.52 21.47
C ALA A 71 13.65 18.59 20.42
N GLN A 72 14.82 18.45 19.80
CA GLN A 72 15.25 19.26 18.67
C GLN A 72 15.58 18.35 17.48
N PRO A 73 15.22 18.75 16.25
CA PRO A 73 15.61 18.02 15.05
C PRO A 73 17.14 17.89 14.95
N LEU A 74 17.62 16.67 14.70
CA LEU A 74 19.04 16.41 14.43
C LEU A 74 19.32 16.51 12.93
N SER A 75 20.57 16.82 12.59
CA SER A 75 21.07 16.83 11.22
C SER A 75 22.42 16.10 11.11
N SER A 76 22.89 15.88 9.89
CA SER A 76 24.22 15.34 9.57
C SER A 76 25.36 16.19 10.16
N LYS A 77 25.08 17.46 10.48
CA LYS A 77 26.02 18.41 11.09
C LYS A 77 26.00 18.40 12.62
N SER A 78 25.05 17.68 13.24
CA SER A 78 25.00 17.55 14.70
C SER A 78 26.27 16.86 15.21
N PRO A 79 26.72 17.17 16.45
CA PRO A 79 27.87 16.51 17.06
C PRO A 79 27.74 14.98 17.03
N ARG A 80 28.84 14.29 16.71
CA ARG A 80 28.86 12.82 16.60
C ARG A 80 28.32 12.13 17.85
N ALA A 81 28.62 12.66 19.04
CA ALA A 81 28.12 12.11 20.30
C ALA A 81 26.60 12.22 20.44
N GLU A 82 25.97 13.28 19.91
CA GLU A 82 24.52 13.43 19.90
C GLU A 82 23.86 12.45 18.94
N LEU A 83 24.45 12.26 17.75
CA LEU A 83 23.99 11.27 16.78
C LEU A 83 24.12 9.84 17.30
N GLU A 84 25.18 9.55 18.04
CA GLU A 84 25.39 8.26 18.71
C GLU A 84 24.35 8.04 19.81
N ALA A 85 24.15 9.02 20.70
CA ALA A 85 23.14 8.96 21.74
C ALA A 85 21.73 8.78 21.16
N PHE A 86 21.43 9.48 20.06
CA PHE A 86 20.19 9.31 19.31
C PHE A 86 20.06 7.88 18.76
N PHE A 87 21.08 7.37 18.08
CA PHE A 87 21.05 6.04 17.47
C PHE A 87 20.86 4.91 18.48
N HIS A 88 21.29 5.12 19.73
CA HIS A 88 21.13 4.18 20.84
C HIS A 88 19.95 4.50 21.77
N SER A 89 19.17 5.54 21.47
CA SER A 89 18.00 5.92 22.27
C SER A 89 16.85 4.90 22.18
N ALA A 90 15.99 4.90 23.20
CA ALA A 90 14.79 4.05 23.23
C ALA A 90 13.84 4.33 22.05
N TRP A 91 13.70 5.59 21.62
CA TRP A 91 12.86 5.96 20.49
C TRP A 91 13.41 5.43 19.17
N CYS A 92 14.72 5.60 18.93
CA CYS A 92 15.36 5.03 17.75
C CYS A 92 15.28 3.50 17.74
N ARG A 93 15.38 2.86 18.92
CA ARG A 93 15.17 1.41 19.07
C ARG A 93 13.76 0.98 18.65
N GLU A 94 12.72 1.71 19.06
CA GLU A 94 11.34 1.41 18.68
C GLU A 94 11.15 1.47 17.15
N LEU A 95 11.72 2.47 16.47
CA LEU A 95 11.68 2.54 15.01
C LEU A 95 12.39 1.35 14.35
N LYS A 96 13.56 0.96 14.87
CA LYS A 96 14.30 -0.21 14.37
C LYS A 96 13.51 -1.50 14.55
N GLU A 97 12.81 -1.65 15.67
CA GLU A 97 11.93 -2.79 15.95
C GLU A 97 10.72 -2.81 15.00
N GLN A 98 10.09 -1.66 14.73
CA GLN A 98 9.04 -1.52 13.72
C GLN A 98 9.53 -1.92 12.33
N MET A 99 10.72 -1.46 11.92
CA MET A 99 11.32 -1.86 10.63
C MET A 99 11.59 -3.36 10.54
N CYS A 100 12.01 -4.00 11.63
CA CYS A 100 12.19 -5.46 11.68
C CYS A 100 10.85 -6.19 11.56
N ASP A 101 9.81 -5.72 12.24
CA ASP A 101 8.47 -6.28 12.15
C ASP A 101 7.90 -6.18 10.72
N ILE A 102 8.01 -5.02 10.08
CA ILE A 102 7.60 -4.85 8.68
C ILE A 102 8.42 -5.74 7.74
N GLY A 103 9.73 -5.88 7.98
CA GLY A 103 10.57 -6.82 7.24
C GLY A 103 10.11 -8.27 7.36
N ARG A 104 9.69 -8.70 8.55
CA ARG A 104 9.08 -10.02 8.79
C ARG A 104 7.77 -10.20 8.05
N ARG A 105 6.86 -9.23 8.11
CA ARG A 105 5.57 -9.30 7.40
C ARG A 105 5.76 -9.37 5.88
N LEU A 106 6.69 -8.58 5.33
CA LEU A 106 7.06 -8.65 3.90
C LEU A 106 7.57 -10.04 3.51
N TRP A 107 8.41 -10.65 4.35
CA TRP A 107 8.94 -11.99 4.12
C TRP A 107 7.85 -13.06 4.18
N GLU A 108 6.99 -13.03 5.20
CA GLU A 108 5.89 -13.99 5.38
C GLU A 108 4.90 -13.98 4.21
N ARG A 109 4.75 -12.83 3.55
CA ARG A 109 3.91 -12.68 2.36
C ARG A 109 4.63 -12.97 1.03
N ALA A 110 5.91 -13.35 1.09
CA ALA A 110 6.77 -13.52 -0.08
C ALA A 110 6.85 -12.27 -0.98
N TYR A 111 6.81 -11.07 -0.38
CA TYR A 111 7.00 -9.82 -1.11
C TYR A 111 8.48 -9.47 -1.28
N VAL A 112 9.36 -10.17 -0.58
CA VAL A 112 10.81 -10.03 -0.70
C VAL A 112 11.41 -11.42 -0.88
N ASP A 113 12.46 -11.49 -1.68
CA ASP A 113 13.16 -12.73 -2.04
C ASP A 113 14.63 -12.64 -1.61
N GLY A 114 15.13 -13.69 -0.97
CA GLY A 114 16.52 -13.76 -0.49
C GLY A 114 16.89 -12.56 0.40
N ASN A 115 17.65 -11.62 -0.16
CA ASN A 115 18.12 -10.39 0.50
C ASN A 115 17.58 -9.09 -0.13
N GLY A 116 16.59 -9.21 -1.03
CA GLY A 116 15.95 -8.12 -1.75
C GLY A 116 15.07 -7.23 -0.87
N GLY A 117 14.58 -6.15 -1.47
CA GLY A 117 13.81 -5.10 -0.80
C GLY A 117 14.64 -4.25 0.15
N ASN A 118 14.05 -3.16 0.63
CA ASN A 118 14.64 -2.29 1.63
C ASN A 118 13.58 -1.37 2.26
N ILE A 119 13.88 -0.90 3.47
CA ILE A 119 13.02 0.02 4.21
C ILE A 119 13.89 1.19 4.66
N ALA A 120 13.35 2.40 4.57
CA ALA A 120 13.95 3.62 5.11
C ALA A 120 12.91 4.49 5.84
N ILE A 121 13.36 5.20 6.87
CA ILE A 121 12.56 6.19 7.59
C ILE A 121 13.42 7.41 7.93
N ARG A 122 12.90 8.60 7.62
CA ARG A 122 13.46 9.90 8.00
C ARG A 122 13.40 10.06 9.51
N VAL A 123 14.50 10.47 10.11
CA VAL A 123 14.61 10.65 11.57
C VAL A 123 15.23 11.99 11.98
N GLY A 124 15.44 12.89 11.03
CA GLY A 124 15.98 14.23 11.24
C GLY A 124 15.79 15.10 9.99
N GLU A 125 16.45 16.25 9.97
CA GLU A 125 16.38 17.19 8.83
C GLU A 125 16.91 16.55 7.54
N ASP A 126 18.05 15.88 7.64
CA ASP A 126 18.78 15.23 6.55
C ASP A 126 19.36 13.86 6.98
N LEU A 127 18.65 13.18 7.89
CA LEU A 127 19.00 11.87 8.44
C LEU A 127 17.91 10.84 8.19
N ALA A 128 18.32 9.61 7.89
CA ALA A 128 17.41 8.47 7.76
C ALA A 128 17.99 7.20 8.39
N LEU A 129 17.12 6.38 8.99
CA LEU A 129 17.42 4.97 9.24
C LEU A 129 17.10 4.15 7.99
N CYS A 130 17.91 3.12 7.73
CA CYS A 130 17.65 2.18 6.65
C CYS A 130 18.08 0.75 7.00
N THR A 131 17.48 -0.22 6.31
CA THR A 131 17.86 -1.63 6.41
C THR A 131 19.26 -1.89 5.82
N PRO A 132 19.99 -2.90 6.32
CA PRO A 132 21.27 -3.30 5.74
C PRO A 132 21.10 -4.00 4.37
N THR A 133 22.18 -4.02 3.59
CA THR A 133 22.31 -4.87 2.40
C THR A 133 22.62 -6.33 2.79
N LEU A 134 22.31 -7.28 1.90
CA LEU A 134 22.63 -8.71 2.04
C LEU A 134 22.08 -9.38 3.31
N VAL A 135 20.96 -8.88 3.85
CA VAL A 135 20.23 -9.50 4.96
C VAL A 135 18.78 -9.69 4.53
N SER A 136 18.28 -10.91 4.70
CA SER A 136 16.87 -11.21 4.49
C SER A 136 16.01 -10.40 5.46
N LYS A 137 14.98 -9.73 4.93
CA LYS A 137 14.13 -8.83 5.73
C LYS A 137 13.36 -9.56 6.82
N GLY A 138 13.12 -10.86 6.65
CA GLY A 138 12.49 -11.70 7.67
C GLY A 138 13.36 -11.99 8.90
N PHE A 139 14.67 -11.75 8.83
CA PHE A 139 15.63 -12.09 9.89
C PHE A 139 16.46 -10.91 10.37
N MET A 140 16.04 -9.68 10.05
CA MET A 140 16.72 -8.47 10.55
C MET A 140 16.57 -8.35 12.06
N LYS A 141 17.60 -7.78 12.68
CA LYS A 141 17.58 -7.36 14.08
C LYS A 141 17.71 -5.84 14.19
N PRO A 142 17.23 -5.21 15.27
CA PRO A 142 17.37 -3.76 15.44
C PRO A 142 18.83 -3.27 15.33
N GLU A 143 19.79 -4.09 15.78
CA GLU A 143 21.22 -3.80 15.74
C GLU A 143 21.82 -3.80 14.32
N ASP A 144 21.07 -4.32 13.34
CA ASP A 144 21.48 -4.37 11.94
C ASP A 144 21.18 -3.08 11.18
N MET A 145 20.32 -2.21 11.72
CA MET A 145 19.90 -0.97 11.07
C MET A 145 21.04 0.03 10.96
N CYS A 146 20.99 0.84 9.92
CA CYS A 146 22.02 1.83 9.60
C CYS A 146 21.45 3.24 9.70
N LEU A 147 22.18 4.18 10.30
CA LEU A 147 21.89 5.61 10.21
C LEU A 147 22.72 6.22 9.08
N VAL A 148 22.06 6.95 8.20
CA VAL A 148 22.67 7.59 7.04
C VAL A 148 22.28 9.06 6.96
N ASP A 149 23.14 9.86 6.36
CA ASP A 149 22.75 11.19 5.90
C ASP A 149 22.11 11.13 4.51
N PHE A 150 21.59 12.28 4.06
CA PHE A 150 20.93 12.44 2.78
C PHE A 150 21.87 12.44 1.56
N GLU A 151 23.19 12.46 1.78
CA GLU A 151 24.20 12.20 0.75
C GLU A 151 24.53 10.70 0.64
N GLY A 152 23.92 9.87 1.49
CA GLY A 152 24.11 8.43 1.51
C GLY A 152 25.38 8.01 2.25
N ASN A 153 25.98 8.87 3.07
CA ASN A 153 27.07 8.46 3.95
C ASN A 153 26.49 7.71 5.15
N GLN A 154 27.07 6.54 5.46
CA GLN A 154 26.70 5.80 6.66
C GLN A 154 27.40 6.39 7.87
N LEU A 155 26.62 6.90 8.83
CA LEU A 155 27.11 7.54 10.04
C LEU A 155 27.29 6.53 11.18
N PHE A 156 26.31 5.63 11.32
CA PHE A 156 26.26 4.57 12.35
C PHE A 156 25.61 3.29 11.81
N GLY A 157 25.82 2.18 12.51
CA GLY A 157 25.34 0.84 12.15
C GLY A 157 26.49 -0.13 11.87
N ASN A 158 26.33 -1.38 12.31
CA ASN A 158 27.40 -2.40 12.24
C ASN A 158 27.47 -3.10 10.88
N LYS A 159 26.36 -3.11 10.14
CA LYS A 159 26.28 -3.66 8.79
C LYS A 159 26.34 -2.55 7.75
N LYS A 160 26.63 -2.91 6.50
CA LYS A 160 26.55 -1.97 5.39
C LYS A 160 25.09 -1.69 5.06
N ARG A 161 24.70 -0.42 4.95
CA ARG A 161 23.38 0.02 4.48
C ARG A 161 23.02 -0.58 3.10
N THR A 162 21.72 -0.61 2.78
CA THR A 162 21.22 -1.02 1.45
C THR A 162 21.97 -0.33 0.29
N SER A 163 22.17 -1.04 -0.81
CA SER A 163 22.74 -0.51 -2.06
C SER A 163 21.84 0.52 -2.73
N GLU A 164 20.54 0.51 -2.41
CA GLU A 164 19.53 1.35 -3.05
C GLU A 164 19.13 2.57 -2.22
N ILE A 165 19.94 2.90 -1.22
CA ILE A 165 19.63 4.00 -0.29
C ILE A 165 19.41 5.33 -1.03
N LEU A 166 20.11 5.55 -2.15
CA LEU A 166 19.97 6.77 -2.95
C LEU A 166 18.53 6.98 -3.43
N MET A 167 17.78 5.91 -3.74
CA MET A 167 16.38 6.01 -4.14
C MET A 167 15.55 6.65 -3.03
N HIS A 168 15.57 6.07 -1.83
CA HIS A 168 14.84 6.59 -0.67
C HIS A 168 15.23 8.04 -0.35
N LEU A 169 16.53 8.35 -0.35
CA LEU A 169 17.00 9.69 -0.01
C LEU A 169 16.58 10.74 -1.05
N GLN A 170 16.60 10.40 -2.35
CA GLN A 170 16.14 11.30 -3.39
C GLN A 170 14.62 11.50 -3.34
N MET A 171 13.85 10.46 -3.03
CA MET A 171 12.41 10.58 -2.78
C MET A 171 12.13 11.54 -1.62
N MET A 172 12.81 11.34 -0.48
CA MET A 172 12.69 12.21 0.69
C MET A 172 13.12 13.66 0.41
N LYS A 173 14.13 13.88 -0.44
CA LYS A 173 14.54 15.23 -0.89
C LYS A 173 13.51 15.90 -1.78
N ALA A 174 12.96 15.16 -2.75
CA ALA A 174 11.98 15.67 -3.70
C ALA A 174 10.63 15.95 -3.03
N GLN A 175 10.21 15.07 -2.13
CA GLN A 175 8.97 15.19 -1.38
C GLN A 175 9.26 15.27 0.13
N PRO A 176 9.34 16.47 0.73
CA PRO A 176 9.63 16.64 2.15
C PRO A 176 8.62 15.96 3.09
N LYS A 177 7.41 15.68 2.62
CA LYS A 177 6.43 14.89 3.37
C LYS A 177 6.75 13.40 3.41
N ASP A 178 7.66 12.87 2.59
CA ASP A 178 8.08 11.47 2.67
C ASP A 178 8.86 11.23 3.97
N VAL A 179 8.17 10.59 4.91
CA VAL A 179 8.70 10.18 6.22
C VAL A 179 9.26 8.77 6.14
N ALA A 180 8.60 7.85 5.44
CA ALA A 180 9.04 6.47 5.38
C ALA A 180 8.70 5.83 4.03
N SER A 181 9.59 4.96 3.57
CA SER A 181 9.42 4.24 2.31
C SER A 181 9.82 2.77 2.42
N VAL A 182 9.11 1.95 1.67
CA VAL A 182 9.25 0.49 1.60
C VAL A 182 9.41 0.10 0.14
N HIS A 183 10.49 -0.60 -0.16
CA HIS A 183 10.73 -1.22 -1.45
C HIS A 183 10.69 -2.75 -1.31
N CYS A 184 9.96 -3.40 -2.19
CA CYS A 184 9.81 -4.85 -2.25
C CYS A 184 9.49 -5.33 -3.68
N HIS A 185 9.40 -6.65 -3.87
CA HIS A 185 9.19 -7.36 -5.14
C HIS A 185 7.95 -8.28 -5.10
N PRO A 186 6.74 -7.77 -4.76
CA PRO A 186 5.55 -8.58 -4.69
C PRO A 186 5.15 -9.06 -6.10
N PRO A 187 4.83 -10.36 -6.31
CA PRO A 187 4.77 -10.96 -7.65
C PRO A 187 3.77 -10.31 -8.62
N TYR A 188 2.56 -9.99 -8.18
CA TYR A 188 1.53 -9.49 -9.09
C TYR A 188 1.79 -8.05 -9.50
N ALA A 189 2.11 -7.15 -8.57
CA ALA A 189 2.48 -5.77 -8.92
C ALA A 189 3.79 -5.72 -9.73
N THR A 190 4.74 -6.61 -9.43
CA THR A 190 5.97 -6.73 -10.22
C THR A 190 5.68 -7.22 -11.64
N ALA A 191 4.67 -8.06 -11.86
CA ALA A 191 4.26 -8.46 -13.21
C ALA A 191 3.79 -7.24 -14.05
N PHE A 192 3.01 -6.33 -13.47
CA PHE A 192 2.65 -5.07 -14.14
C PHE A 192 3.88 -4.21 -14.44
N ALA A 193 4.84 -4.15 -13.51
CA ALA A 193 6.10 -3.44 -13.71
C ALA A 193 6.94 -4.06 -14.85
N VAL A 194 7.04 -5.39 -14.94
CA VAL A 194 7.75 -6.11 -16.00
C VAL A 194 7.15 -5.82 -17.38
N VAL A 195 5.81 -5.79 -17.48
CA VAL A 195 5.12 -5.46 -18.73
C VAL A 195 5.19 -3.96 -19.04
N GLY A 196 5.38 -3.12 -18.02
CA GLY A 196 5.45 -1.67 -18.18
C GLY A 196 4.07 -1.01 -18.28
N ILE A 197 3.04 -1.61 -17.68
CA ILE A 197 1.66 -1.10 -17.69
C ILE A 197 1.22 -0.69 -16.28
N THR A 198 0.49 0.43 -16.19
CA THR A 198 -0.11 0.85 -14.93
C THR A 198 -1.36 0.00 -14.68
N PRO A 199 -1.57 -0.51 -13.46
CA PRO A 199 -2.84 -1.15 -13.10
C PRO A 199 -4.02 -0.20 -13.38
N PRO A 200 -5.13 -0.71 -13.95
CA PRO A 200 -6.30 0.11 -14.27
C PRO A 200 -6.83 0.82 -13.03
N THR A 201 -7.50 1.96 -13.22
CA THR A 201 -8.23 2.67 -12.17
C THR A 201 -9.73 2.34 -12.23
N CYS A 202 -10.47 2.85 -11.25
CA CYS A 202 -11.90 2.76 -11.10
C CYS A 202 -12.42 1.35 -10.85
N VAL A 203 -11.68 0.48 -10.14
CA VAL A 203 -12.15 -0.90 -9.86
C VAL A 203 -12.42 -1.12 -8.37
N ILE A 204 -11.43 -0.91 -7.50
CA ILE A 204 -11.52 -1.24 -6.07
C ILE A 204 -11.28 0.02 -5.22
N PRO A 205 -12.19 0.39 -4.29
CA PRO A 205 -12.07 1.61 -3.51
C PRO A 205 -10.77 1.76 -2.71
N GLU A 206 -10.24 0.68 -2.14
CA GLU A 206 -9.02 0.70 -1.34
C GLU A 206 -7.81 1.16 -2.17
N TYR A 207 -7.70 0.69 -3.42
CA TYR A 207 -6.67 1.17 -4.36
C TYR A 207 -6.85 2.67 -4.62
N GLU A 208 -8.08 3.10 -4.93
CA GLU A 208 -8.35 4.49 -5.27
C GLU A 208 -8.07 5.45 -4.13
N VAL A 209 -8.40 5.07 -2.89
CA VAL A 209 -8.20 5.90 -1.70
C VAL A 209 -6.74 5.90 -1.26
N PHE A 210 -6.05 4.76 -1.17
CA PHE A 210 -4.75 4.72 -0.48
C PHE A 210 -3.55 4.83 -1.41
N VAL A 211 -3.71 4.51 -2.69
CA VAL A 211 -2.60 4.28 -3.63
C VAL A 211 -2.72 5.19 -4.86
N SER A 212 -1.61 5.81 -5.26
CA SER A 212 -1.47 6.55 -6.52
C SER A 212 -0.25 5.99 -7.25
N VAL A 213 -0.48 5.36 -8.41
CA VAL A 213 0.54 4.56 -9.10
C VAL A 213 1.12 5.26 -10.31
N ALA A 214 2.44 5.21 -10.43
CA ALA A 214 3.16 5.40 -11.69
C ALA A 214 4.03 4.19 -12.01
N VAL A 215 4.40 4.05 -13.29
CA VAL A 215 5.39 3.07 -13.76
C VAL A 215 6.63 3.84 -14.21
N ALA A 216 7.74 3.58 -13.55
CA ALA A 216 9.06 4.11 -13.91
C ALA A 216 9.77 3.12 -14.86
N PRO A 217 10.32 3.57 -16.01
CA PRO A 217 11.10 2.70 -16.89
C PRO A 217 12.33 2.11 -16.19
N TYR A 218 12.79 0.95 -16.64
CA TYR A 218 13.96 0.29 -16.05
C TYR A 218 15.20 1.20 -16.02
N ARG A 219 15.86 1.22 -14.87
CA ARG A 219 17.23 1.69 -14.67
C ARG A 219 17.90 0.71 -13.70
N THR A 220 19.22 0.65 -13.74
CA THR A 220 19.98 -0.28 -12.90
C THR A 220 19.74 0.04 -11.42
N PRO A 221 19.38 -0.95 -10.58
CA PRO A 221 19.23 -0.77 -9.14
C PRO A 221 20.46 -0.14 -8.47
N GLY A 222 20.22 0.80 -7.56
CA GLY A 222 21.27 1.50 -6.81
C GLY A 222 22.01 2.61 -7.57
N THR A 223 21.65 2.93 -8.82
CA THR A 223 22.28 4.05 -9.55
C THR A 223 21.57 5.39 -9.33
N PRO A 224 22.27 6.54 -9.49
CA PRO A 224 21.66 7.86 -9.40
C PRO A 224 20.53 8.09 -10.41
N GLU A 225 20.61 7.49 -11.60
CA GLU A 225 19.59 7.63 -12.64
C GLU A 225 18.27 7.00 -12.21
N MET A 226 18.31 5.82 -11.58
CA MET A 226 17.12 5.19 -11.02
C MET A 226 16.54 6.05 -9.89
N ALA A 227 17.39 6.49 -8.96
CA ALA A 227 16.95 7.31 -7.83
C ALA A 227 16.27 8.60 -8.27
N LYS A 228 16.84 9.31 -9.25
CA LYS A 228 16.26 10.53 -9.82
C LYS A 228 14.90 10.25 -10.49
N LEU A 229 14.82 9.19 -11.30
CA LEU A 229 13.61 8.84 -12.04
C LEU A 229 12.42 8.57 -11.09
N VAL A 230 12.67 7.84 -9.99
CA VAL A 230 11.66 7.57 -8.96
C VAL A 230 11.29 8.86 -8.23
N ALA A 231 12.28 9.68 -7.86
CA ALA A 231 12.07 10.94 -7.16
C ALA A 231 11.25 11.96 -7.97
N ASP A 232 11.40 12.00 -9.30
CA ASP A 232 10.61 12.90 -10.16
C ASP A 232 9.09 12.59 -10.13
N LEU A 233 8.68 11.43 -9.57
CA LEU A 233 7.30 10.97 -9.52
C LEU A 233 6.64 11.18 -8.15
N VAL A 234 7.39 11.33 -7.07
CA VAL A 234 6.84 11.23 -5.71
C VAL A 234 5.89 12.36 -5.31
N ASP A 235 5.93 13.50 -5.99
CA ASP A 235 4.99 14.61 -5.75
C ASP A 235 3.55 14.29 -6.14
N LYS A 236 3.37 13.32 -7.04
CA LYS A 236 2.06 12.91 -7.55
C LYS A 236 1.70 11.49 -7.14
N TYR A 237 2.69 10.65 -6.91
CA TYR A 237 2.51 9.21 -6.73
C TYR A 237 3.14 8.74 -5.42
N ASN A 238 2.38 7.97 -4.64
CA ASN A 238 2.87 7.34 -3.41
C ASN A 238 3.31 5.89 -3.59
N THR A 239 3.14 5.35 -4.79
CA THR A 239 3.45 3.97 -5.17
C THR A 239 4.02 3.98 -6.58
N ILE A 240 5.23 3.46 -6.75
CA ILE A 240 5.97 3.52 -8.02
C ILE A 240 6.39 2.10 -8.38
N LEU A 241 5.81 1.58 -9.46
CA LEU A 241 6.24 0.33 -10.08
C LEU A 241 7.52 0.61 -10.87
N MET A 242 8.57 -0.13 -10.60
CA MET A 242 9.87 0.01 -11.27
C MET A 242 10.03 -1.10 -12.29
N GLY A 243 10.12 -0.72 -13.57
CA GLY A 243 10.10 -1.65 -14.68
C GLY A 243 11.17 -2.73 -14.56
N ASN A 244 10.79 -4.01 -14.73
CA ASN A 244 11.66 -5.18 -14.55
C ASN A 244 12.34 -5.29 -13.17
N HIS A 245 11.77 -4.70 -12.12
CA HIS A 245 12.40 -4.66 -10.81
C HIS A 245 11.42 -4.97 -9.66
N GLY A 246 10.46 -4.09 -9.38
CA GLY A 246 9.56 -4.25 -8.23
C GLY A 246 8.72 -3.02 -7.96
N VAL A 247 8.42 -2.74 -6.69
CA VAL A 247 7.65 -1.56 -6.27
C VAL A 247 8.35 -0.83 -5.12
N VAL A 248 8.26 0.49 -5.12
CA VAL A 248 8.57 1.32 -3.96
C VAL A 248 7.34 2.15 -3.59
N THR A 249 7.02 2.18 -2.29
CA THR A 249 5.94 2.97 -1.72
C THR A 249 6.48 3.91 -0.67
N TRP A 250 5.79 5.04 -0.47
CA TRP A 250 6.16 5.99 0.57
C TRP A 250 4.95 6.50 1.36
N SER A 251 5.22 7.02 2.55
CA SER A 251 4.22 7.57 3.46
C SER A 251 4.69 8.83 4.16
N HIS A 252 3.72 9.70 4.49
CA HIS A 252 3.95 10.87 5.32
C HIS A 252 3.78 10.65 6.83
N ASN A 253 3.37 9.45 7.26
CA ASN A 253 3.21 9.16 8.68
C ASN A 253 4.29 8.23 9.22
N ASN A 254 4.36 6.99 8.73
CA ASN A 254 5.24 5.97 9.30
C ASN A 254 5.49 4.81 8.32
N VAL A 255 6.36 3.88 8.73
CA VAL A 255 6.74 2.70 7.95
C VAL A 255 5.56 1.77 7.68
N GLU A 256 4.65 1.61 8.65
CA GLU A 256 3.52 0.70 8.54
C GLU A 256 2.55 1.12 7.43
N GLU A 257 2.29 2.43 7.29
CA GLU A 257 1.44 2.93 6.21
C GLU A 257 2.11 2.83 4.83
N ALA A 258 3.43 3.01 4.75
CA ALA A 258 4.17 2.74 3.52
C ALA A 258 4.05 1.25 3.14
N TYR A 259 4.14 0.34 4.11
CA TYR A 259 3.91 -1.08 3.93
C TYR A 259 2.46 -1.40 3.49
N TRP A 260 1.45 -0.77 4.07
CA TRP A 260 0.05 -0.97 3.66
C TRP A 260 -0.15 -0.66 2.18
N ARG A 261 0.48 0.40 1.65
CA ARG A 261 0.41 0.69 0.21
C ARG A 261 0.98 -0.44 -0.64
N ALA A 262 2.06 -1.08 -0.20
CA ALA A 262 2.64 -2.24 -0.87
C ALA A 262 1.69 -3.46 -0.81
N GLU A 263 0.99 -3.65 0.31
CA GLU A 263 -0.05 -4.68 0.40
C GLU A 263 -1.25 -4.40 -0.50
N ILE A 264 -1.73 -3.16 -0.53
CA ILE A 264 -2.89 -2.74 -1.31
C ILE A 264 -2.61 -2.89 -2.81
N ILE A 265 -1.46 -2.42 -3.30
CA ILE A 265 -1.12 -2.53 -4.72
C ILE A 265 -0.99 -3.99 -5.16
N GLU A 266 -0.39 -4.84 -4.33
CA GLU A 266 -0.27 -6.26 -4.63
C GLU A 266 -1.62 -6.97 -4.63
N ALA A 267 -2.44 -6.73 -3.60
CA ALA A 267 -3.78 -7.31 -3.51
C ALA A 267 -4.66 -6.86 -4.68
N TYR A 268 -4.53 -5.59 -5.10
CA TYR A 268 -5.20 -5.03 -6.25
C TYR A 268 -4.79 -5.74 -7.55
N CYS A 269 -3.48 -5.79 -7.83
CA CYS A 269 -2.95 -6.45 -9.02
C CYS A 269 -3.33 -7.93 -9.07
N ARG A 270 -3.24 -8.64 -7.94
CA ARG A 270 -3.69 -10.04 -7.83
C ARG A 270 -5.16 -10.19 -8.14
N THR A 271 -6.01 -9.33 -7.58
CA THR A 271 -7.46 -9.39 -7.79
C THR A 271 -7.81 -9.14 -9.26
N LEU A 272 -7.17 -8.16 -9.90
CA LEU A 272 -7.34 -7.90 -11.33
C LEU A 272 -6.91 -9.09 -12.18
N MET A 273 -5.77 -9.70 -11.86
CA MET A 273 -5.30 -10.89 -12.57
C MET A 273 -6.28 -12.05 -12.41
N VAL A 274 -6.83 -12.30 -11.22
CA VAL A 274 -7.87 -13.33 -11.02
C VAL A 274 -9.15 -12.97 -11.78
N ALA A 275 -9.62 -11.73 -11.66
CA ALA A 275 -10.86 -11.25 -12.27
C ALA A 275 -10.82 -11.35 -13.80
N ALA A 276 -9.65 -11.08 -14.41
CA ALA A 276 -9.43 -11.19 -15.85
C ALA A 276 -9.73 -12.60 -16.41
N HIS A 277 -9.62 -13.65 -15.59
CA HIS A 277 -9.85 -15.03 -16.00
C HIS A 277 -11.31 -15.50 -15.80
N LEU A 278 -12.20 -14.66 -15.25
CA LEU A 278 -13.59 -15.04 -14.95
C LEU A 278 -14.54 -14.94 -16.16
N GLY A 279 -14.04 -14.59 -17.35
CA GLY A 279 -14.79 -14.63 -18.61
C GLY A 279 -15.86 -13.54 -18.77
N ARG A 280 -15.79 -12.47 -17.98
CA ARG A 280 -16.66 -11.28 -18.12
C ARG A 280 -15.83 -10.00 -18.05
N PRO A 281 -16.31 -8.89 -18.66
CA PRO A 281 -15.71 -7.57 -18.46
C PRO A 281 -15.67 -7.20 -16.98
N ILE A 282 -14.59 -6.53 -16.56
CA ILE A 282 -14.42 -6.07 -15.19
C ILE A 282 -15.32 -4.84 -14.98
N ASN A 283 -16.11 -4.89 -13.90
CA ASN A 283 -16.97 -3.77 -13.52
C ASN A 283 -16.12 -2.62 -12.99
N THR A 284 -16.50 -1.40 -13.35
CA THR A 284 -15.84 -0.19 -12.88
C THR A 284 -16.78 0.68 -12.06
N LEU A 285 -16.20 1.45 -11.14
CA LEU A 285 -16.83 2.55 -10.44
C LEU A 285 -17.27 3.62 -11.46
N THR A 286 -18.36 4.32 -11.13
CA THR A 286 -18.78 5.48 -11.90
C THR A 286 -17.84 6.67 -11.65
N PRO A 287 -17.75 7.64 -12.57
CA PRO A 287 -16.95 8.84 -12.35
C PRO A 287 -17.31 9.60 -11.06
N GLN A 288 -18.59 9.66 -10.73
CA GLN A 288 -19.06 10.28 -9.49
C GLN A 288 -18.59 9.51 -8.25
N GLN A 289 -18.64 8.17 -8.26
CA GLN A 289 -18.11 7.36 -7.16
C GLN A 289 -16.61 7.58 -6.98
N LEU A 290 -15.84 7.62 -8.08
CA LEU A 290 -14.41 7.89 -8.01
C LEU A 290 -14.12 9.28 -7.43
N LYS A 291 -14.87 10.31 -7.85
CA LYS A 291 -14.75 11.68 -7.34
C LYS A 291 -14.96 11.74 -5.82
N ASP A 292 -15.89 10.95 -5.28
CA ASP A 292 -16.10 10.89 -3.84
C ASP A 292 -14.95 10.17 -3.11
N LEU A 293 -14.35 9.14 -3.70
CA LEU A 293 -13.13 8.50 -3.17
C LEU A 293 -11.92 9.43 -3.21
N LEU A 294 -11.76 10.23 -4.27
CA LEU A 294 -10.68 11.21 -4.39
C LEU A 294 -10.79 12.32 -3.34
N LYS A 295 -12.01 12.74 -2.95
CA LYS A 295 -12.19 13.66 -1.82
C LYS A 295 -11.73 13.04 -0.49
N ILE A 296 -12.05 11.76 -0.26
CA ILE A 296 -11.58 11.06 0.95
C ILE A 296 -10.04 11.02 0.97
N LYS A 297 -9.44 10.66 -0.18
CA LYS A 297 -7.99 10.64 -0.35
C LYS A 297 -7.32 11.99 -0.08
N GLU A 298 -7.91 13.07 -0.58
CA GLU A 298 -7.45 14.43 -0.34
C GLU A 298 -7.55 14.81 1.14
N CYS A 299 -8.65 14.45 1.82
CA CYS A 299 -8.80 14.67 3.26
C CYS A 299 -7.76 13.89 4.10
N LEU A 300 -7.30 12.74 3.61
CA LEU A 300 -6.22 11.96 4.23
C LEU A 300 -4.81 12.52 3.91
N GLY A 301 -4.72 13.55 3.06
CA GLY A 301 -3.46 14.21 2.72
C GLY A 301 -2.56 13.42 1.78
N PHE A 302 -3.10 12.45 1.04
CA PHE A 302 -2.31 11.67 0.07
C PHE A 302 -2.15 12.41 -1.25
N VAL A 303 -1.04 12.16 -1.95
CA VAL A 303 -0.79 12.68 -3.30
C VAL A 303 -1.59 11.89 -4.33
N ASP A 304 -2.09 12.55 -5.38
CA ASP A 304 -2.70 11.91 -6.56
C ASP A 304 -2.65 12.90 -7.75
N PRO A 305 -2.27 12.47 -8.97
CA PRO A 305 -2.28 13.34 -10.14
C PRO A 305 -3.68 13.71 -10.63
N ARG A 306 -4.74 13.02 -10.18
CA ARG A 306 -6.11 13.17 -10.69
C ARG A 306 -6.91 14.25 -9.96
N TYR A 307 -6.33 14.89 -8.96
CA TYR A 307 -6.97 16.03 -8.31
C TYR A 307 -7.21 17.16 -9.31
N GLY A 308 -8.47 17.62 -9.37
CA GLY A 308 -8.90 18.67 -10.29
C GLY A 308 -9.22 18.22 -11.72
N LEU A 309 -9.10 16.93 -12.06
CA LEU A 309 -9.50 16.42 -13.38
C LEU A 309 -11.02 16.38 -13.55
N GLN A 310 -11.48 16.43 -14.80
CA GLN A 310 -12.89 16.27 -15.14
C GLN A 310 -13.29 14.79 -15.11
N GLU A 311 -14.59 14.53 -14.95
CA GLU A 311 -15.14 13.17 -14.77
C GLU A 311 -14.82 12.21 -15.94
N CYS A 312 -14.72 12.72 -17.18
CA CYS A 312 -14.35 11.91 -18.34
C CYS A 312 -12.88 11.46 -18.35
N GLU A 313 -12.00 12.13 -17.60
CA GLU A 313 -10.55 11.89 -17.58
C GLU A 313 -10.11 10.96 -16.44
N LEU A 314 -11.05 10.57 -15.56
CA LEU A 314 -10.77 9.88 -14.31
C LEU A 314 -10.48 8.37 -14.47
N CYS A 315 -11.07 7.73 -15.48
CA CYS A 315 -11.05 6.27 -15.68
C CYS A 315 -10.43 5.85 -17.03
N HIS A 316 -9.29 6.43 -17.40
CA HIS A 316 -8.55 6.00 -18.60
C HIS A 316 -7.74 4.73 -18.33
N ASN A 317 -8.14 3.62 -18.96
CA ASN A 317 -7.60 2.28 -18.77
C ASN A 317 -7.04 1.66 -20.07
N ASP A 318 -6.71 2.48 -21.07
CA ASP A 318 -6.41 2.03 -22.45
C ASP A 318 -5.19 1.10 -22.55
N ASP A 319 -4.22 1.28 -21.65
CA ASP A 319 -2.97 0.50 -21.60
C ASP A 319 -3.16 -0.91 -21.04
N TRP A 320 -4.26 -1.17 -20.32
CA TRP A 320 -4.53 -2.48 -19.73
C TRP A 320 -5.71 -3.16 -20.43
N ARG A 321 -5.44 -4.39 -20.90
CA ARG A 321 -6.47 -5.29 -21.44
C ARG A 321 -6.36 -6.63 -20.74
N PRO A 322 -7.46 -7.17 -20.16
CA PRO A 322 -7.49 -8.55 -19.70
C PRO A 322 -7.01 -9.47 -20.82
N GLY A 323 -6.08 -10.37 -20.53
CA GLY A 323 -5.55 -11.31 -21.52
C GLY A 323 -6.70 -12.04 -22.21
N VAL A 324 -6.72 -12.02 -23.54
CA VAL A 324 -7.80 -12.66 -24.31
C VAL A 324 -7.75 -14.17 -24.14
N THR A 325 -8.75 -14.75 -23.48
CA THR A 325 -9.15 -16.12 -23.83
C THR A 325 -9.73 -16.03 -25.23
N CYS A 326 -9.02 -16.56 -26.23
CA CYS A 326 -9.57 -16.76 -27.56
C CYS A 326 -10.89 -17.52 -27.40
N GLN A 327 -12.03 -16.85 -27.58
CA GLN A 327 -13.24 -17.57 -27.90
C GLN A 327 -12.98 -18.16 -29.27
N VAL A 328 -12.59 -19.44 -29.31
CA VAL A 328 -12.65 -20.21 -30.54
C VAL A 328 -14.11 -20.11 -30.97
N PRO A 329 -14.42 -19.46 -32.11
CA PRO A 329 -15.79 -19.43 -32.60
C PRO A 329 -16.30 -20.86 -32.61
N ALA A 330 -17.55 -21.08 -32.17
CA ALA A 330 -18.16 -22.39 -32.33
C ALA A 330 -17.95 -22.80 -33.80
N LYS A 331 -17.14 -23.83 -34.02
CA LYS A 331 -16.91 -24.33 -35.36
C LYS A 331 -18.31 -24.66 -35.87
N PRO A 332 -18.79 -24.08 -36.97
CA PRO A 332 -20.07 -24.51 -37.51
C PRO A 332 -19.99 -26.03 -37.61
N GLU A 333 -21.00 -26.74 -37.11
CA GLU A 333 -21.11 -28.17 -37.35
C GLU A 333 -21.17 -28.31 -38.86
N THR A 334 -20.01 -28.50 -39.49
CA THR A 334 -19.91 -28.99 -40.84
C THR A 334 -20.42 -30.41 -40.71
N THR A 335 -21.72 -30.57 -40.94
CA THR A 335 -22.26 -31.81 -41.47
C THR A 335 -21.59 -31.96 -42.83
N VAL A 336 -20.35 -32.47 -42.81
CA VAL A 336 -19.76 -33.08 -43.99
C VAL A 336 -20.65 -34.28 -44.22
N GLY A 337 -21.68 -34.12 -45.06
CA GLY A 337 -22.46 -35.24 -45.53
C GLY A 337 -21.48 -36.23 -46.13
N TYR A 338 -21.59 -37.49 -45.71
CA TYR A 338 -20.77 -38.57 -46.24
C TYR A 338 -20.89 -38.57 -47.77
N ASP A 339 -19.75 -38.58 -48.46
CA ASP A 339 -19.70 -38.71 -49.91
C ASP A 339 -20.13 -40.14 -50.28
N PRO A 340 -21.29 -40.32 -50.94
CA PRO A 340 -21.80 -41.65 -51.26
C PRO A 340 -20.85 -42.46 -52.13
N GLU A 341 -20.04 -41.82 -52.98
CA GLU A 341 -19.05 -42.50 -53.81
C GLU A 341 -17.86 -42.98 -52.98
N ALA A 342 -17.41 -42.19 -52.01
CA ALA A 342 -16.34 -42.58 -51.10
C ALA A 342 -16.78 -43.74 -50.19
N GLU A 343 -18.00 -43.71 -49.67
CA GLU A 343 -18.55 -44.80 -48.85
C GLU A 343 -18.72 -46.09 -49.68
N ALA A 344 -19.18 -46.00 -50.92
CA ALA A 344 -19.27 -47.15 -51.82
C ALA A 344 -17.89 -47.76 -52.13
N LEU A 345 -16.86 -46.92 -52.30
CA LEU A 345 -15.49 -47.38 -52.53
C LEU A 345 -14.91 -48.05 -51.28
N VAL A 346 -15.12 -47.48 -50.09
CA VAL A 346 -14.68 -48.07 -48.82
C VAL A 346 -15.36 -49.41 -48.59
N GLN A 347 -16.66 -49.52 -48.88
CA GLN A 347 -17.39 -50.79 -48.78
C GLN A 347 -16.81 -51.84 -49.74
N ALA A 348 -16.58 -51.49 -51.01
CA ALA A 348 -16.01 -52.41 -52.00
C ALA A 348 -14.62 -52.93 -51.60
N ILE A 349 -13.74 -52.06 -51.11
CA ILE A 349 -12.40 -52.43 -50.63
C ILE A 349 -12.52 -53.35 -49.39
N THR A 350 -13.44 -53.03 -48.48
CA THR A 350 -13.66 -53.84 -47.28
C THR A 350 -14.15 -55.25 -47.63
N ASP A 351 -15.08 -55.36 -48.58
CA ASP A 351 -15.60 -56.64 -49.05
C ASP A 351 -14.50 -57.48 -49.74
N GLU A 352 -13.62 -56.85 -50.52
CA GLU A 352 -12.49 -57.52 -51.16
C GLU A 352 -11.47 -58.04 -50.13
N ILE A 353 -11.13 -57.23 -49.11
CA ILE A 353 -10.26 -57.65 -48.01
C ILE A 353 -10.88 -58.84 -47.25
N MET A 354 -12.17 -58.77 -46.93
CA MET A 354 -12.87 -59.84 -46.22
C MET A 354 -13.01 -61.13 -47.04
N ALA A 355 -13.07 -61.01 -48.37
CA ALA A 355 -13.04 -62.16 -49.27
C ALA A 355 -11.67 -62.85 -49.31
N GLN A 356 -10.56 -62.09 -49.19
CA GLN A 356 -9.20 -62.62 -49.13
C GLN A 356 -8.82 -63.22 -47.76
N LEU A 357 -9.61 -62.92 -46.71
CA LEU A 357 -9.45 -63.46 -45.35
C LEU A 357 -10.20 -64.79 -45.11
N LYS A 358 -10.95 -65.30 -46.09
CA LYS A 358 -11.54 -66.65 -46.10
C LYS A 358 -10.65 -67.60 -46.88
#